data_AF-A0A2E9UCH8-F1
#
_entry.id   AF-A0A2E9UCH8-F1
#
_cell.length_a   1.000
_cell.length_b   1.000
_cell.length_c   1.000
_cell.angle_alpha   90.00
_cell.angle_beta   90.00
_cell.angle_gamma   90.00
#
_symmetry.space_group_name_H-M   'P 1'
#
loop_
_entity.id
_entity.type
_entity.pdbx_description
1 polymer ?
#
loop_
_entity_poly.entity_id
_entity_poly.type
_entity_poly.pdbx_seq_one_letter_code
_entity_poly.pdbx_strand_id
1 'polypeptide(L)' 'MPFGLGPTELIIILGIALLLFGAKRLPEIGSSLGNAIKEFRKTQSDDSNSEKKSISSSDKKE' A
#
# COMPACT_ATOMS: atom_id res chain seq x y z
N MET A 1 11.78 22.23 -21.83
CA MET A 1 10.37 22.49 -21.47
C MET A 1 10.29 22.55 -19.95
N PRO A 2 9.99 23.70 -19.32
CA PRO A 2 10.21 23.93 -17.88
C PRO A 2 9.14 23.34 -16.94
N PHE A 3 8.17 22.57 -17.42
CA PHE A 3 7.05 22.05 -16.61
C PHE A 3 6.89 20.53 -16.71
N GLY A 4 7.98 19.80 -16.51
CA GLY A 4 7.87 18.37 -16.21
C GLY A 4 7.52 18.21 -14.74
N LEU A 5 6.57 17.33 -14.40
CA LEU A 5 6.33 16.89 -13.03
C LEU A 5 7.53 16.07 -12.55
N GLY A 6 8.64 16.75 -12.32
CA GLY A 6 9.86 16.16 -11.82
C GLY A 6 9.76 15.85 -10.33
N PRO A 7 10.66 15.02 -9.80
CA PRO A 7 10.73 14.73 -8.37
C PRO A 7 10.87 16.01 -7.52
N THR A 8 11.52 17.06 -8.05
CA THR A 8 11.65 18.36 -7.39
C THR A 8 10.31 19.07 -7.21
N GLU A 9 9.49 19.19 -8.27
CA GLU A 9 8.15 19.78 -8.19
C GLU A 9 7.25 19.01 -7.21
N LEU A 10 7.30 17.67 -7.23
CA LEU A 10 6.53 16.84 -6.30
C LEU A 10 6.92 17.11 -4.84
N ILE A 11 8.21 17.31 -4.55
CA ILE A 11 8.67 17.68 -3.20
C ILE A 11 8.14 19.05 -2.77
N ILE A 12 8.11 20.03 -3.68
CA ILE A 12 7.57 21.37 -3.37
C ILE A 12 6.07 21.28 -3.07
N ILE A 13 5.32 20.57 -3.92
CA ILE A 13 3.87 20.35 -3.71
C ILE A 13 3.63 19.62 -2.39
N LEU A 14 4.41 18.58 -2.11
CA LEU A 14 4.34 17.85 -0.85
C LEU A 14 4.63 18.78 0.34
N GLY A 15 5.64 19.65 0.24
CA GLY A 15 5.96 20.63 1.27
C GLY A 15 4.79 21.59 1.55
N ILE A 16 4.13 22.11 0.51
CA ILE A 16 2.95 22.97 0.66
C ILE A 16 1.78 22.18 1.28
N ALA A 17 1.54 20.96 0.82
CA ALA A 17 0.51 20.09 1.38
C ALA A 17 0.78 19.80 2.87
N LEU A 18 2.03 19.55 3.25
CA LEU A 18 2.41 19.37 4.65
C LEU A 18 2.23 20.65 5.49
N LEU A 19 2.35 21.84 4.89
CA LEU A 19 2.06 23.09 5.59
C LEU A 19 0.55 23.25 5.86
N LEU A 20 -0.29 22.90 4.89
CA LEU A 20 -1.75 23.02 4.99
C LEU A 20 -2.37 21.94 5.89
N PHE A 21 -1.97 20.68 5.69
CA PHE A 21 -2.52 19.53 6.40
C PHE A 21 -1.74 19.17 7.67
N GLY A 22 -0.48 19.60 7.77
CA GLY A 22 0.43 19.23 8.86
C GLY A 22 1.18 17.93 8.59
N ALA A 23 2.47 17.89 8.96
CA ALA A 23 3.35 16.71 8.84
C ALA A 23 2.80 15.43 9.49
N LYS A 24 1.92 15.56 10.49
CA LYS A 24 1.35 14.44 11.24
C LYS A 24 0.14 13.79 10.55
N ARG A 25 -0.58 14.52 9.70
CA ARG A 25 -1.81 14.01 9.04
C ARG A 25 -1.51 13.08 7.87
N LEU A 26 -0.44 13.35 7.13
CA LEU A 26 -0.04 12.52 5.99
C LEU A 26 0.22 11.04 6.36
N PRO A 27 1.04 10.71 7.39
CA PRO A 27 1.25 9.34 7.80
C PRO A 27 0.01 8.70 8.44
N GLU A 28 -0.81 9.48 9.16
CA GLU A 28 -2.06 8.99 9.77
C GLU A 28 -3.04 8.48 8.69
N ILE A 29 -3.25 9.27 7.64
CA ILE A 29 -4.08 8.90 6.49
C ILE A 29 -3.44 7.72 5.74
N GLY A 30 -2.13 7.77 5.49
CA GLY A 30 -1.38 6.70 4.83
C GLY A 30 -1.45 5.35 5.55
N SER A 31 -1.38 5.34 6.89
CA SER A 31 -1.54 4.12 7.69
C SER A 31 -2.94 3.54 7.58
N SER A 32 -3.98 4.37 7.66
CA SER A 32 -5.38 3.90 7.51
C SER A 32 -5.64 3.32 6.11
N LEU A 33 -5.21 4.03 5.06
CA LEU A 33 -5.34 3.59 3.69
C LEU A 33 -4.49 2.35 3.40
N GLY A 34 -3.28 2.29 3.93
CA GLY A 34 -2.38 1.13 3.80
C GLY A 34 -2.98 -0.13 4.43
N ASN A 35 -3.61 -0.01 5.60
CA ASN A 35 -4.32 -1.12 6.23
C ASN A 35 -5.52 -1.56 5.39
N ALA A 36 -6.32 -0.61 4.89
CA ALA A 36 -7.45 -0.91 4.01
C ALA A 36 -7.01 -1.62 2.71
N ILE A 37 -5.94 -1.14 2.06
CA ILE A 37 -5.37 -1.77 0.87
C ILE A 37 -4.82 -3.16 1.20
N LYS A 38 -4.18 -3.33 2.36
CA LYS A 38 -3.64 -4.62 2.80
C LYS A 38 -4.75 -5.66 2.99
N GLU A 39 -5.84 -5.28 3.65
CA GLU A 39 -7.01 -6.14 3.82
C GLU A 39 -7.69 -6.44 2.48
N PHE A 40 -7.87 -5.42 1.63
CA PHE A 40 -8.43 -5.58 0.28
C PHE A 40 -7.60 -6.53 -0.60
N ARG A 41 -6.26 -6.43 -0.55
CA ARG A 41 -5.37 -7.36 -1.25
C ARG A 41 -5.46 -8.77 -0.68
N LYS A 42 -5.62 -8.91 0.65
CA LYS A 42 -5.74 -10.21 1.30
C LYS A 42 -7.02 -10.92 0.88
N THR A 43 -8.17 -10.23 0.87
CA THR A 43 -9.44 -10.82 0.42
C THR A 43 -9.39 -11.21 -1.06
N GLN A 44 -8.88 -10.34 -1.94
CA GLN A 44 -8.68 -10.70 -3.35
C GLN A 44 -7.71 -11.86 -3.55
N SER A 45 -6.68 -11.96 -2.73
CA SER A 45 -5.70 -13.06 -2.80
C SER A 45 -6.25 -14.36 -2.22
N ASP A 46 -7.08 -14.31 -1.17
CA ASP A 46 -7.72 -15.49 -0.56
C ASP A 46 -8.83 -16.04 -1.48
N ASP A 47 -9.55 -15.19 -2.21
CA ASP A 47 -10.49 -15.61 -3.27
C ASP A 47 -9.77 -16.28 -4.45
N SER A 48 -8.53 -15.89 -4.74
CA SER A 48 -7.70 -16.51 -5.80
C SER A 48 -6.79 -17.65 -5.32
N ASN A 49 -6.64 -17.86 -4.01
CA ASN A 49 -5.80 -18.89 -3.40
C ASN A 49 -6.61 -20.04 -2.74
N SER A 50 -7.94 -19.98 -2.82
CA SER A 50 -8.81 -21.09 -2.38
C SER A 50 -8.61 -22.39 -3.20
N GLU A 51 -7.85 -22.37 -4.30
CA GLU A 51 -7.44 -23.57 -5.04
C GLU A 51 -6.03 -24.12 -4.69
N LYS A 52 -5.16 -23.41 -3.94
CA LYS A 52 -3.75 -23.83 -3.77
C LYS A 52 -3.28 -24.18 -2.36
N LYS A 53 -4.09 -23.98 -1.31
CA LYS A 53 -3.66 -24.24 0.09
C LYS A 53 -4.10 -25.59 0.68
N SER A 54 -4.49 -26.59 -0.13
CA SER A 54 -4.85 -27.93 0.34
C SER A 54 -3.84 -29.04 0.00
N ILE A 55 -2.76 -28.77 -0.77
CA ILE A 55 -1.89 -29.84 -1.33
C ILE A 55 -0.52 -29.97 -0.64
N SER A 56 -0.09 -29.04 0.23
CA SER A 56 1.28 -29.06 0.79
C SER A 56 1.34 -29.31 2.31
N SER A 57 0.83 -30.46 2.78
CA SER A 57 1.05 -30.90 4.17
C SER A 57 1.10 -32.43 4.40
N SER A 58 1.17 -33.28 3.36
CA SER A 58 1.10 -34.75 3.54
C SER A 58 2.36 -35.57 3.24
N ASP A 59 3.53 -34.96 3.02
CA ASP A 59 4.79 -35.70 2.80
C ASP A 59 5.80 -35.45 3.93
N LYS A 60 5.52 -36.00 5.12
CA LYS A 60 6.55 -36.31 6.12
C LYS A 60 6.11 -37.41 7.10
N LYS A 61 5.95 -38.63 6.62
CA LYS A 61 6.26 -39.89 7.33
C LYS A 61 5.80 -41.07 6.47
N GLU A 62 6.75 -41.77 5.85
CA GLU A 62 7.03 -43.22 5.96
C GLU A 62 8.27 -43.56 5.14
#